data_AF-A0A936Q7A2-F1
#
_entry.id   AF-A0A936Q7A2-F1
#
_cell.length_a   1.000
_cell.length_b   1.000
_cell.length_c   1.000
_cell.angle_alpha   90.00
_cell.angle_beta   90.00
_cell.angle_gamma   90.00
#
_symmetry.space_group_name_H-M   'P 1'
#
loop_
_entity.id
_entity.type
_entity.pdbx_description
1 polymer ?
#
loop_
_entity_poly.entity_id
_entity_poly.type
_entity_poly.pdbx_seq_one_letter_code
_entity_poly.pdbx_strand_id
1 'polypeptide(L)'
;MSGRVVYSSDKGRVCPTCGWPANDCRCSRKLDEPVPAKVTAKLRIEKKGRGGKSVTGVDALPDNGPFREGRAKARRKSCAVGGTVKPGAIELAGT
;
A
#
# COMPACT_ATOMS: atom_id res chain seq x y z
N MET A 1 13.13 28.75 -3.52
CA MET A 1 13.57 29.43 -2.28
C MET A 1 14.05 28.35 -1.32
N SER A 2 15.37 28.18 -1.19
CA SER A 2 15.97 27.07 -0.43
C SER A 2 16.30 27.56 0.99
N GLY A 3 15.67 26.95 1.99
CA GLY A 3 15.88 27.28 3.40
C GLY A 3 17.30 26.92 3.83
N ARG A 4 18.08 27.94 4.16
CA ARG A 4 19.48 27.84 4.59
C ARG A 4 19.49 27.27 6.02
N VAL A 5 20.01 26.05 6.19
CA VAL A 5 20.19 25.44 7.52
C VAL A 5 21.22 26.29 8.29
N VAL A 6 20.80 26.84 9.44
CA VAL A 6 21.57 27.85 10.20
C VAL A 6 22.45 27.21 11.29
N TYR A 7 22.34 25.91 11.56
CA TYR A 7 23.32 25.19 12.39
C TYR A 7 23.20 23.67 12.18
N SER A 8 24.32 22.97 11.98
CA SER A 8 24.38 21.50 11.92
C SER A 8 25.58 21.01 12.72
N SER A 9 25.34 20.47 13.91
CA SER A 9 26.32 19.66 14.62
C SER A 9 26.12 18.19 14.23
N ASP A 10 27.19 17.61 13.68
CA ASP A 10 27.47 16.17 13.60
C ASP A 10 26.93 15.28 12.47
N LYS A 11 26.21 15.74 11.44
CA LYS A 11 25.74 14.80 10.38
C LYS A 11 25.83 15.29 8.94
N GLY A 12 27.06 15.42 8.42
CA GLY A 12 27.38 15.38 6.98
C GLY A 12 26.50 16.24 6.03
N ARG A 13 26.45 15.86 4.75
CA ARG A 13 25.59 16.53 3.75
C ARG A 13 24.13 16.12 4.01
N VAL A 14 23.22 17.09 4.15
CA VAL A 14 21.78 16.87 4.36
C VAL A 14 21.02 17.19 3.07
N CYS A 15 19.96 16.43 2.76
CA CYS A 15 19.12 16.66 1.60
C CYS A 15 18.32 17.96 1.76
N PRO A 16 18.38 18.92 0.81
CA PRO A 16 17.67 20.19 0.91
C PRO A 16 16.15 20.07 0.76
N THR A 17 15.67 18.93 0.27
CA THR A 17 14.24 18.72 0.00
C THR A 17 13.53 18.02 1.16
N CYS A 18 14.14 16.99 1.77
CA CYS A 18 13.51 16.22 2.85
C CYS A 18 14.17 16.39 4.23
N GLY A 19 15.33 17.03 4.34
CA GLY A 19 16.02 17.23 5.63
C GLY A 19 16.69 15.98 6.21
N TRP A 20 16.63 14.84 5.52
CA TRP A 20 17.35 13.61 5.89
C TRP A 20 18.82 13.66 5.43
N PRO A 21 19.73 12.90 6.05
CA PRO A 21 21.10 12.76 5.57
C PRO A 21 21.12 12.40 4.07
N ALA A 22 22.03 12.99 3.29
CA ALA A 22 22.06 12.80 1.83
C ALA A 22 22.16 11.32 1.43
N ASN A 23 22.83 10.50 2.25
CA ASN A 23 22.96 9.05 2.05
C ASN A 23 21.69 8.25 2.39
N ASP A 24 20.74 8.80 3.16
CA ASP A 24 19.40 8.22 3.39
C ASP A 24 18.31 9.16 2.88
N CYS A 25 18.55 9.78 1.72
CA CYS A 25 17.56 10.64 1.08
C CYS A 25 16.31 9.83 0.71
N ARG A 26 15.14 10.29 1.16
CA ARG A 26 13.84 9.64 0.90
C ARG A 26 12.99 10.34 -0.17
N CYS A 27 13.50 11.40 -0.79
CA CYS A 27 12.77 12.19 -1.79
C CYS A 27 12.31 11.39 -3.01
N SER A 28 13.01 10.31 -3.36
CA SER A 28 12.67 9.43 -4.48
C SER A 28 11.85 8.20 -4.07
N ARG A 29 11.63 7.97 -2.76
CA ARG A 29 10.79 6.85 -2.31
C ARG A 29 9.33 7.25 -2.44
N LYS A 30 8.54 6.44 -3.15
CA LYS A 30 7.08 6.48 -3.03
C LYS A 30 6.73 6.08 -1.59
N LEU A 31 6.27 7.05 -0.81
CA LEU A 31 5.76 6.80 0.52
C LEU A 31 4.38 6.15 0.41
N ASP A 32 4.10 5.16 1.26
CA ASP A 32 2.77 4.57 1.35
C ASP A 32 1.74 5.66 1.70
N GLU A 33 0.57 5.57 1.08
CA GLU A 33 -0.53 6.47 1.40
C GLU A 33 -0.97 6.28 2.86
N PRO A 34 -1.23 7.37 3.60
CA PRO A 34 -1.79 7.25 4.94
C PRO A 34 -3.12 6.51 4.89
N VAL A 35 -3.33 5.57 5.80
CA VAL A 35 -4.59 4.84 5.91
C VAL A 35 -5.63 5.79 6.52
N PRO A 36 -6.71 6.14 5.80
CA PRO A 36 -7.73 7.03 6.34
C PRO A 36 -8.52 6.33 7.47
N ALA A 37 -9.06 7.12 8.40
CA ALA A 37 -9.86 6.61 9.51
C ALA A 37 -11.09 5.80 9.04
N LYS A 38 -11.61 6.13 7.85
CA LYS A 38 -12.67 5.38 7.16
C LYS A 38 -12.20 4.97 5.78
N VAL A 39 -12.20 3.65 5.53
CA VAL A 39 -11.86 3.07 4.23
C VAL A 39 -13.13 2.55 3.56
N THR A 40 -13.45 3.09 2.39
CA THR A 40 -14.58 2.62 1.57
C THR A 40 -14.07 1.64 0.52
N ALA A 41 -14.22 0.34 0.78
CA ALA A 41 -13.84 -0.70 -0.17
C ALA A 41 -15.01 -1.02 -1.13
N LYS A 42 -14.71 -1.24 -2.41
CA LYS A 42 -15.68 -1.71 -3.40
C LYS A 42 -15.50 -3.20 -3.61
N LEU A 43 -16.58 -3.98 -3.49
CA LEU A 43 -16.56 -5.42 -3.75
C LEU A 43 -17.17 -5.72 -5.11
N ARG A 44 -16.51 -6.56 -5.89
CA ARG A 44 -17.00 -7.07 -7.17
C ARG A 44 -16.83 -8.58 -7.21
N ILE A 45 -17.81 -9.28 -7.80
CA ILE A 45 -17.71 -10.70 -8.09
C ILE A 45 -17.54 -10.87 -9.60
N GLU A 46 -16.46 -11.53 -10.01
CA GLU A 46 -16.16 -11.84 -11.42
C GLU A 46 -16.19 -13.35 -11.63
N LYS A 47 -16.92 -13.81 -12.65
CA LYS A 47 -17.06 -15.24 -12.99
C LYS A 47 -16.46 -15.62 -14.35
N LYS A 48 -15.80 -14.68 -15.04
CA LYS A 48 -15.31 -14.91 -16.42
C LYS A 48 -14.19 -15.96 -16.45
N GLY A 49 -14.40 -17.01 -17.24
CA GLY A 49 -13.35 -17.88 -17.76
C GLY A 49 -12.72 -18.91 -16.79
N ARG A 50 -13.25 -19.08 -15.56
CA ARG A 50 -12.69 -20.02 -14.55
C ARG A 50 -13.56 -21.25 -14.28
N GLY A 51 -14.13 -21.85 -15.33
CA GLY A 51 -14.83 -23.15 -15.21
C GLY A 51 -15.94 -23.18 -14.15
N GLY A 52 -16.66 -22.07 -13.98
CA GLY A 52 -17.75 -21.92 -13.00
C GLY A 52 -17.36 -21.24 -11.68
N LYS A 53 -16.07 -21.14 -11.36
CA LYS A 53 -15.61 -20.53 -10.10
C LYS A 53 -15.68 -19.00 -10.14
N SER A 54 -16.18 -18.42 -9.06
CA SER A 54 -16.25 -16.97 -8.88
C SER A 54 -14.95 -16.41 -8.27
N VAL A 55 -14.66 -15.13 -8.49
CA VAL A 55 -13.55 -14.41 -7.86
C VAL A 55 -14.12 -13.15 -7.25
N THR A 56 -13.84 -12.90 -5.99
CA THR A 56 -14.22 -11.66 -5.32
C THR A 56 -13.05 -10.69 -5.35
N GLY A 57 -13.17 -9.62 -6.12
CA GLY A 57 -12.25 -8.49 -6.14
C GLY A 57 -12.66 -7.44 -5.10
N VAL A 58 -11.69 -6.92 -4.35
CA VAL A 58 -11.90 -5.81 -3.41
C VAL A 58 -10.99 -4.66 -3.76
N ASP A 59 -11.59 -3.58 -4.27
CA ASP A 59 -10.93 -2.39 -4.80
C ASP A 59 -11.10 -1.18 -3.86
N ALA A 60 -10.59 -0.03 -4.31
CA ALA A 60 -10.63 1.26 -3.61
C ALA A 60 -9.94 1.20 -2.23
N LEU A 61 -8.84 0.47 -2.15
CA LEU A 61 -7.97 0.43 -0.98
C LEU A 61 -6.83 1.45 -1.13
N PRO A 62 -6.39 2.09 -0.04
CA PRO A 62 -5.28 3.03 -0.07
C PRO A 62 -4.02 2.38 -0.65
N ASP A 63 -3.16 3.18 -1.27
CA ASP A 63 -1.90 2.69 -1.83
C ASP A 63 -0.85 2.47 -0.74
N ASN A 64 -1.13 1.47 0.11
CA ASN A 64 -0.32 1.09 1.24
C ASN A 64 -0.14 -0.42 1.21
N GLY A 65 1.08 -0.86 0.85
CA GLY A 65 1.42 -2.28 0.72
C GLY A 65 1.15 -3.07 2.01
N PRO A 66 1.73 -2.67 3.15
CA PRO A 66 1.54 -3.33 4.44
C PRO A 66 0.06 -3.46 4.85
N PHE A 67 -0.73 -2.40 4.65
CA PHE A 67 -2.16 -2.40 4.96
C PHE A 67 -2.92 -3.44 4.13
N ARG A 68 -2.67 -3.50 2.82
CA ARG A 68 -3.34 -4.44 1.91
C ARG A 68 -2.95 -5.89 2.23
N GLU A 69 -1.69 -6.17 2.49
CA GLU A 69 -1.22 -7.51 2.85
C GLU A 69 -1.83 -8.00 4.16
N GLY A 70 -1.90 -7.14 5.18
CA GLY A 70 -2.55 -7.45 6.46
C GLY A 70 -4.03 -7.81 6.28
N ARG A 71 -4.76 -7.01 5.50
CA ARG A 71 -6.18 -7.25 5.18
C ARG A 71 -6.39 -8.52 4.36
N ALA A 72 -5.52 -8.78 3.39
CA ALA A 72 -5.58 -9.99 2.58
C ALA A 72 -5.28 -11.23 3.41
N LYS A 73 -4.32 -11.19 4.34
CA LYS A 73 -4.01 -12.30 5.26
C LYS A 73 -5.19 -12.60 6.18
N ALA A 74 -5.81 -11.55 6.77
CA ALA A 74 -6.98 -11.71 7.62
C ALA A 74 -8.16 -12.35 6.87
N ARG A 75 -8.44 -11.90 5.65
CA ARG A 75 -9.53 -12.45 4.82
C ARG A 75 -9.27 -13.88 4.34
N ARG A 76 -8.05 -14.20 3.92
CA ARG A 76 -7.67 -15.58 3.56
C ARG A 76 -7.83 -16.52 4.76
N LYS A 77 -7.47 -16.06 5.96
CA LYS A 77 -7.67 -16.81 7.21
C LYS A 77 -9.16 -16.98 7.56
N SER A 78 -9.97 -15.93 7.44
CA SER A 78 -11.40 -15.97 7.81
C SER A 78 -12.24 -16.77 6.83
N CYS A 79 -11.92 -16.71 5.54
CA CYS A 79 -12.72 -17.33 4.49
C CYS A 79 -12.15 -18.70 4.04
N ALA A 80 -10.97 -19.10 4.52
CA ALA A 80 -10.28 -20.32 4.11
C ALA A 80 -10.10 -20.47 2.59
N VAL A 81 -9.93 -19.34 1.89
CA VAL A 81 -9.74 -19.28 0.43
C VAL A 81 -8.37 -18.74 0.08
N GLY A 82 -7.88 -19.14 -1.10
CA GLY A 82 -6.73 -18.51 -1.73
C GLY A 82 -7.04 -17.10 -2.23
N GLY A 83 -6.01 -16.31 -2.49
CA GLY A 83 -6.16 -14.96 -3.02
C GLY A 83 -4.83 -14.25 -3.23
N THR A 84 -4.87 -13.19 -4.04
CA THR A 84 -3.69 -12.44 -4.47
C THR A 84 -3.88 -10.96 -4.18
N VAL A 85 -2.81 -10.27 -3.77
CA VAL A 85 -2.81 -8.82 -3.60
C VAL A 85 -2.30 -8.19 -4.89
N LYS A 86 -3.06 -7.23 -5.42
CA LYS A 86 -2.71 -6.42 -6.60
C LYS A 86 -2.59 -4.94 -6.18
N PRO A 87 -1.95 -4.09 -6.99
CA PRO A 87 -1.95 -2.65 -6.76
C PRO A 87 -3.39 -2.13 -6.68
N GLY A 88 -3.77 -1.56 -5.53
CA GLY A 88 -5.12 -1.02 -5.29
C GLY A 88 -6.24 -2.05 -5.07
N ALA A 89 -5.97 -3.36 -5.17
CA ALA A 89 -6.99 -4.40 -5.14
C ALA A 89 -6.56 -5.69 -4.39
N ILE A 90 -7.53 -6.42 -3.84
CA ILE A 90 -7.33 -7.76 -3.27
C ILE A 90 -8.29 -8.72 -3.98
N GLU A 91 -7.77 -9.77 -4.57
CA GLU A 91 -8.57 -10.83 -5.20
C GLU A 91 -8.65 -12.05 -4.29
N LEU A 92 -9.84 -12.60 -4.13
CA LEU A 92 -10.12 -13.80 -3.35
C LEU A 92 -10.82 -14.83 -4.24
N ALA A 93 -10.41 -16.09 -4.16
CA ALA A 93 -11.11 -17.17 -4.83
C ALA A 93 -12.48 -17.38 -4.16
N GLY A 94 -13.55 -17.35 -4.95
CA GLY A 94 -14.88 -17.76 -4.54
C GLY A 94 -15.20 -19.15 -5.11
N THR A 95 -16.09 -19.86 -4.45
CA THR A 95 -16.73 -21.06 -5.00
C THR A 95 -17.85 -20.70 -5.95
#